data_AF-A0A2N2Q157-F1
#
_entry.id   AF-A0A2N2Q157-F1
#
_cell.length_a   1.000
_cell.length_b   1.000
_cell.length_c   1.000
_cell.angle_alpha   90.00
_cell.angle_beta   90.00
_cell.angle_gamma   90.00
#
_symmetry.space_group_name_H-M   'P 1'
#
loop_
_entity.id
_entity.type
_entity.pdbx_description
1 polymer ?
#
loop_
_entity_poly.entity_id
_entity_poly.type
_entity_poly.pdbx_seq_one_letter_code
_entity_poly.pdbx_strand_id
1 'polypeptide(L)'
;MLTVYREHVAERAAQGLPPLPLNAEQTAELVDLLKNPPAGEDDFLLELLEHRVPAGVDQAAYVKAAFLTDVAHAKVSCVLISRSRAIQLLGTMLGGYNVQSLVSLLDGELADEAVAALSHTILMFDAFHDVAEKLKA
;
A
#
# COMPACT_ATOMS: atom_id res chain seq x y z
N MET A 1 -4.52 18.03 -1.37
CA MET A 1 -5.12 16.76 -0.90
C MET A 1 -6.23 16.92 0.14
N LEU A 2 -5.92 17.06 1.45
CA LEU A 2 -6.89 16.77 2.54
C LEU A 2 -8.17 17.61 2.53
N THR A 3 -8.05 18.94 2.37
CA THR A 3 -9.24 19.83 2.34
C THR A 3 -10.17 19.46 1.20
N VAL A 4 -9.62 19.31 -0.01
CA VAL A 4 -10.37 18.92 -1.21
C VAL A 4 -11.01 17.54 -1.04
N TYR A 5 -10.30 16.59 -0.42
CA TYR A 5 -10.85 15.28 -0.12
C TYR A 5 -12.04 15.35 0.84
N ARG A 6 -11.94 16.15 1.92
CA ARG A 6 -13.03 16.33 2.89
C ARG A 6 -14.25 17.02 2.27
N GLU A 7 -14.04 18.00 1.39
CA GLU A 7 -15.12 18.63 0.62
C GLU A 7 -15.84 17.60 -0.27
N HIS A 8 -15.08 16.79 -1.02
CA HIS A 8 -15.64 15.70 -1.82
C HIS A 8 -16.42 14.68 -0.98
N VAL A 9 -15.92 14.28 0.19
CA VAL A 9 -16.65 13.40 1.11
C VAL A 9 -18.00 14.00 1.50
N ALA A 10 -18.04 15.30 1.82
CA ALA A 10 -19.28 15.99 2.20
C ALA A 10 -20.26 16.07 1.01
N GLU A 11 -19.78 16.39 -0.19
CA GLU A 11 -20.59 16.46 -1.41
C GLU A 11 -21.20 15.10 -1.76
N ARG A 12 -20.43 14.01 -1.63
CA ARG A 12 -20.89 12.64 -1.86
C ARG A 12 -21.90 12.20 -0.81
N ALA A 13 -21.64 12.52 0.46
CA ALA A 13 -22.55 12.23 1.56
C ALA A 13 -23.90 12.94 1.43
N ALA A 14 -23.92 14.18 0.93
CA ALA A 14 -25.15 14.91 0.63
C ALA A 14 -26.03 14.22 -0.44
N GLN A 15 -25.43 13.36 -1.27
CA GLN A 15 -26.11 12.53 -2.27
C GLN A 15 -26.39 11.10 -1.76
N GLY A 16 -26.06 10.78 -0.50
CA GLY A 16 -26.17 9.42 0.05
C GLY A 16 -25.16 8.44 -0.55
N LEU A 17 -24.05 8.92 -1.09
CA LEU A 17 -23.04 8.12 -1.76
C LEU A 17 -21.73 8.07 -0.97
N PRO A 18 -20.98 6.95 -1.04
CA PRO A 18 -19.62 6.91 -0.48
C PRO A 18 -18.66 7.78 -1.30
N PRO A 19 -17.56 8.27 -0.70
CA PRO A 19 -16.51 8.95 -1.44
C PRO A 19 -15.93 8.03 -2.50
N LEU A 20 -15.51 8.62 -3.62
CA LEU A 20 -14.72 7.91 -4.63
C LEU A 20 -13.36 7.48 -4.03
N PRO A 21 -12.78 6.37 -4.50
CA PRO A 21 -11.40 6.02 -4.19
C PRO A 21 -10.44 7.11 -4.65
N LEU A 22 -9.25 7.14 -4.04
CA LEU A 22 -8.17 8.04 -4.43
C LEU A 22 -7.66 7.66 -5.82
N ASN A 23 -7.41 8.66 -6.64
CA ASN A 23 -6.68 8.50 -7.89
C ASN A 23 -5.16 8.52 -7.66
N ALA A 24 -4.38 8.38 -8.73
CA ALA A 24 -2.92 8.34 -8.66
C ALA A 24 -2.33 9.65 -8.11
N GLU A 25 -2.84 10.80 -8.54
CA GLU A 25 -2.37 12.12 -8.10
C GLU A 25 -2.62 12.31 -6.59
N GLN A 26 -3.83 12.01 -6.12
CA GLN A 26 -4.18 12.07 -4.70
C GLN A 26 -3.37 11.09 -3.86
N THR A 27 -3.06 9.91 -4.40
CA THR A 27 -2.21 8.91 -3.71
C THR A 27 -0.77 9.38 -3.63
N ALA A 28 -0.24 10.05 -4.66
CA ALA A 28 1.09 10.66 -4.60
C ALA A 28 1.16 11.78 -3.55
N GLU A 29 0.16 12.67 -3.54
CA GLU A 29 0.05 13.71 -2.49
C GLU A 29 -0.09 13.09 -1.09
N LEU A 30 -0.83 11.99 -0.94
CA LEU A 30 -0.94 11.25 0.32
C LEU A 30 0.42 10.69 0.77
N VAL A 31 1.21 10.13 -0.15
CA VAL A 31 2.56 9.62 0.15
C VAL A 31 3.47 10.74 0.68
N ASP A 32 3.40 11.94 0.11
CA ASP A 32 4.19 13.08 0.60
C ASP A 32 3.75 13.52 2.00
N LEU A 33 2.44 13.49 2.28
CA LEU A 33 1.91 13.73 3.62
C LEU A 33 2.34 12.64 4.62
N LEU A 34 2.36 11.37 4.23
CA LEU A 34 2.81 10.27 5.09
C LEU A 34 4.31 10.36 5.45
N LYS A 35 5.13 10.95 4.56
CA LYS A 35 6.55 11.22 4.84
C LYS A 35 6.73 12.38 5.82
N ASN A 36 5.85 13.37 5.80
CA ASN A 36 5.89 14.56 6.66
C ASN A 36 4.48 14.87 7.21
N PRO A 37 3.98 14.08 8.18
CA PRO A 37 2.60 14.17 8.61
C PRO A 37 2.30 15.49 9.32
N PRO A 38 1.22 16.20 8.95
CA PRO A 38 0.70 17.31 9.72
C PRO A 38 0.24 16.84 11.10
N ALA A 39 0.47 17.64 12.14
CA ALA A 39 0.10 17.29 13.50
C ALA A 39 -1.40 16.97 13.63
N GLY A 40 -1.71 15.78 14.16
CA GLY A 40 -3.09 15.35 14.42
C GLY A 40 -3.81 14.72 13.23
N GLU A 41 -3.12 14.51 12.11
CA GLU A 41 -3.70 13.86 10.91
C GLU A 41 -3.24 12.40 10.73
N ASP A 42 -2.37 11.89 11.59
CA ASP A 42 -1.71 10.58 11.49
C ASP A 42 -2.68 9.42 11.19
N ASP A 43 -3.69 9.24 12.03
CA ASP A 43 -4.69 8.17 11.89
C ASP A 43 -5.51 8.32 10.61
N PHE A 44 -5.78 9.57 10.20
CA PHE A 44 -6.55 9.83 8.99
C PHE A 44 -5.74 9.51 7.74
N LEU A 45 -4.46 9.87 7.71
CA LEU A 45 -3.57 9.52 6.60
C LEU A 45 -3.44 7.99 6.44
N LEU A 46 -3.36 7.26 7.56
CA LEU A 46 -3.35 5.80 7.56
C LEU A 46 -4.67 5.23 7.05
N GLU A 47 -5.83 5.74 7.48
CA GLU A 47 -7.15 5.30 6.96
C GLU A 47 -7.25 5.47 5.44
N LEU A 48 -6.80 6.61 4.92
CA LEU A 48 -6.80 6.88 3.49
C LEU A 48 -5.94 5.87 2.72
N LEU A 49 -4.72 5.61 3.21
CA LEU A 49 -3.81 4.66 2.58
C LEU A 49 -4.37 3.24 2.62
N GLU A 50 -4.96 2.85 3.74
CA GLU A 50 -5.46 1.49 3.99
C GLU A 50 -6.74 1.18 3.21
N HIS A 51 -7.67 2.13 3.14
CA HIS A 51 -9.04 1.85 2.72
C HIS A 51 -9.52 2.67 1.53
N ARG A 52 -8.78 3.70 1.10
CA ARG A 52 -9.22 4.58 0.01
C ARG A 52 -8.40 4.46 -1.28
N VAL A 53 -7.32 3.70 -1.29
CA VAL A 53 -6.57 3.40 -2.51
C VAL A 53 -7.07 2.08 -3.12
N PRO A 54 -7.43 2.05 -4.41
CA PRO A 54 -7.74 0.81 -5.13
C PRO A 54 -6.62 -0.24 -5.01
N ALA A 55 -7.00 -1.51 -5.12
CA ALA A 55 -6.09 -2.65 -5.16
C ALA A 55 -5.80 -3.07 -6.63
N GLY A 56 -4.93 -4.06 -6.83
CA GLY A 56 -4.68 -4.60 -8.17
C GLY A 56 -3.68 -3.78 -8.99
N VAL A 57 -4.03 -3.55 -10.26
CA VAL A 57 -3.20 -2.86 -11.26
C VAL A 57 -3.69 -1.45 -11.60
N ASP A 58 -4.44 -0.83 -10.69
CA ASP A 58 -4.82 0.57 -10.81
C ASP A 58 -3.60 1.50 -10.67
N GLN A 59 -3.65 2.69 -11.28
CA GLN A 59 -2.54 3.64 -11.22
C GLN A 59 -2.29 4.16 -9.78
N ALA A 60 -3.33 4.31 -8.96
CA ALA A 60 -3.18 4.63 -7.55
C ALA A 60 -2.55 3.47 -6.77
N ALA A 61 -2.93 2.22 -7.10
CA ALA A 61 -2.30 1.03 -6.53
C ALA A 61 -0.80 0.96 -6.86
N TYR A 62 -0.40 1.35 -8.08
CA TYR A 62 1.02 1.44 -8.45
C TYR A 62 1.79 2.37 -7.52
N VAL A 63 1.28 3.59 -7.29
CA VAL A 63 1.91 4.58 -6.40
C VAL A 63 2.00 4.07 -4.97
N LYS A 64 0.91 3.49 -4.44
CA LYS A 64 0.89 2.89 -3.09
C LYS A 64 1.88 1.74 -2.96
N ALA A 65 1.90 0.81 -3.92
CA ALA A 65 2.82 -0.33 -3.90
C ALA A 65 4.27 0.15 -3.91
N ALA A 66 4.63 1.06 -4.82
CA ALA A 66 5.98 1.60 -4.92
C ALA A 66 6.46 2.23 -3.59
N PHE A 67 5.63 3.07 -2.97
CA PHE A 67 5.94 3.67 -1.68
C PHE A 67 6.12 2.62 -0.57
N LEU A 68 5.18 1.69 -0.43
CA LEU A 68 5.27 0.65 0.61
C LEU A 68 6.47 -0.27 0.41
N THR A 69 6.84 -0.57 -0.84
CA THR A 69 8.05 -1.32 -1.17
C THR A 69 9.31 -0.60 -0.75
N ASP A 70 9.40 0.71 -1.01
CA ASP A 70 10.54 1.51 -0.59
C ASP A 70 10.65 1.60 0.94
N VAL A 71 9.52 1.67 1.66
CA VAL A 71 9.50 1.61 3.13
C VAL A 71 9.94 0.24 3.62
N ALA A 72 9.41 -0.86 3.07
CA ALA A 72 9.76 -2.23 3.48
C ALA A 72 11.26 -2.53 3.30
N HIS A 73 11.84 -2.06 2.19
CA HIS A 73 13.27 -2.15 1.87
C HIS A 73 14.15 -1.11 2.58
N ALA A 74 13.59 -0.30 3.49
CA ALA A 74 14.29 0.77 4.20
C ALA A 74 14.98 1.81 3.29
N LYS A 75 14.51 1.98 2.05
CA LYS A 75 14.98 3.02 1.12
C LYS A 75 14.40 4.39 1.48
N VAL A 76 13.19 4.41 2.04
CA VAL A 76 12.50 5.59 2.52
C VAL A 76 12.06 5.33 3.96
N SER A 77 12.22 6.34 4.83
CA SER A 77 11.67 6.31 6.18
C SER A 77 10.30 6.98 6.22
N CYS A 78 9.39 6.44 7.04
CA CYS A 78 8.09 7.01 7.33
C CYS A 78 7.84 6.85 8.83
N VAL A 79 7.50 7.94 9.52
CA VAL A 79 7.29 7.91 10.98
C VAL A 79 6.06 7.08 11.34
N LEU A 80 5.06 7.04 10.46
CA LEU A 80 3.77 6.38 10.72
C LEU A 80 3.74 4.90 10.31
N ILE A 81 4.65 4.47 9.42
CA ILE A 81 4.62 3.12 8.83
C ILE A 81 5.99 2.48 9.02
N SER A 82 6.04 1.47 9.90
CA SER A 82 7.24 0.63 10.04
C SER A 82 7.44 -0.27 8.82
N ARG A 83 8.67 -0.79 8.64
CA ARG A 83 8.98 -1.77 7.59
C ARG A 83 8.02 -2.96 7.62
N SER A 84 7.79 -3.55 8.80
CA SER A 84 6.87 -4.68 8.99
C SER A 84 5.42 -4.29 8.65
N ARG A 85 4.96 -3.11 9.06
CA ARG A 85 3.62 -2.61 8.69
C ARG A 85 3.49 -2.41 7.18
N ALA A 86 4.52 -1.93 6.50
CA ALA A 86 4.50 -1.77 5.05
C ALA A 86 4.28 -3.11 4.31
N ILE A 87 4.92 -4.19 4.80
CA ILE A 87 4.74 -5.54 4.26
C ILE A 87 3.31 -6.03 4.48
N GLN A 88 2.74 -5.81 5.67
CA GLN A 88 1.34 -6.14 5.94
C GLN A 88 0.38 -5.40 5.00
N LEU A 89 0.64 -4.11 4.74
CA LEU A 89 -0.16 -3.30 3.82
C LEU A 89 -0.02 -3.74 2.36
N LEU A 90 1.17 -4.14 1.93
CA LEU A 90 1.35 -4.79 0.62
C LEU A 90 0.51 -6.06 0.52
N GLY A 91 0.39 -6.84 1.60
CA GLY A 91 -0.44 -8.04 1.66
C GLY A 91 -1.95 -7.81 1.45
N THR A 92 -2.46 -6.59 1.66
CA THR A 92 -3.89 -6.28 1.49
C THR A 92 -4.26 -5.82 0.08
N MET A 93 -3.29 -5.67 -0.81
CA MET A 93 -3.49 -5.12 -2.16
C MET A 93 -4.01 -6.15 -3.18
N LEU A 94 -4.46 -7.32 -2.71
CA LEU A 94 -5.06 -8.45 -3.46
C LEU A 94 -4.15 -9.16 -4.48
N GLY A 95 -3.31 -8.42 -5.20
CA GLY A 95 -2.46 -8.89 -6.29
C GLY A 95 -2.03 -7.74 -7.22
N GLY A 96 -1.19 -8.02 -8.20
CA GLY A 96 -0.65 -7.00 -9.11
C GLY A 96 0.65 -6.40 -8.59
N TYR A 97 0.73 -5.08 -8.44
CA TYR A 97 1.99 -4.37 -8.15
C TYR A 97 2.64 -4.72 -6.80
N ASN A 98 1.87 -5.30 -5.87
CA ASN A 98 2.38 -5.74 -4.57
C ASN A 98 3.12 -7.08 -4.62
N VAL A 99 2.83 -7.96 -5.59
CA VAL A 99 3.30 -9.37 -5.56
C VAL A 99 4.82 -9.44 -5.68
N GLN A 100 5.40 -8.84 -6.71
CA GLN A 100 6.86 -8.84 -6.89
C GLN A 100 7.60 -8.14 -5.74
N SER A 101 6.95 -7.13 -5.15
CA SER A 101 7.48 -6.45 -3.97
C SER A 101 7.59 -7.42 -2.78
N LEU A 102 6.54 -8.19 -2.50
CA LEU A 102 6.56 -9.21 -1.45
C LEU A 102 7.56 -10.34 -1.75
N VAL A 103 7.63 -10.82 -3.00
CA VAL A 103 8.61 -11.85 -3.40
C VAL A 103 10.04 -11.37 -3.19
N SER A 104 10.35 -10.11 -3.49
CA SER A 104 11.68 -9.53 -3.29
C SER A 104 12.12 -9.45 -1.81
N LEU A 105 11.18 -9.54 -0.87
CA LEU A 105 11.44 -9.45 0.56
C LEU A 105 11.69 -10.82 1.21
N LEU A 106 11.51 -11.92 0.47
CA LEU A 106 11.69 -13.29 0.99
C LEU A 106 13.14 -13.62 1.37
N ASP A 107 14.13 -12.91 0.84
CA ASP A 107 15.55 -13.13 1.20
C ASP A 107 16.02 -12.18 2.33
N GLY A 108 15.14 -11.34 2.86
CA GLY A 108 15.48 -10.27 3.79
C GLY A 108 15.18 -10.59 5.25
N GLU A 109 15.50 -9.63 6.13
CA GLU A 109 15.28 -9.73 7.58
C GLU A 109 13.80 -9.87 7.99
N LEU A 110 12.88 -9.49 7.10
CA LEU A 110 11.42 -9.53 7.31
C LEU A 110 10.75 -10.57 6.41
N ALA A 111 11.47 -11.64 6.10
CA ALA A 111 10.97 -12.73 5.26
C ALA A 111 9.71 -13.36 5.84
N ASP A 112 9.62 -13.52 7.16
CA ASP A 112 8.46 -14.12 7.82
C ASP A 112 7.18 -13.31 7.58
N GLU A 113 7.24 -11.98 7.60
CA GLU A 113 6.09 -11.14 7.25
C GLU A 113 5.73 -11.21 5.77
N ALA A 114 6.72 -11.30 4.88
CA ALA A 114 6.49 -11.49 3.46
C ALA A 114 5.83 -12.85 3.17
N VAL A 115 6.26 -13.91 3.86
CA VAL A 115 5.66 -15.24 3.82
C VAL A 115 4.22 -15.19 4.32
N ALA A 116 3.95 -14.51 5.44
CA ALA A 116 2.59 -14.37 5.97
C ALA A 116 1.65 -13.67 4.96
N ALA A 117 2.13 -12.61 4.31
CA ALA A 117 1.36 -11.91 3.27
C ALA A 117 1.14 -12.76 2.00
N LEU A 118 2.19 -13.40 1.49
CA LEU A 118 2.11 -14.22 0.28
C LEU A 118 1.25 -15.47 0.46
N SER A 119 1.23 -16.06 1.66
CA SER A 119 0.42 -17.25 1.98
C SER A 119 -1.08 -17.03 1.82
N HIS A 120 -1.55 -15.78 1.85
CA HIS A 120 -2.94 -15.41 1.62
C HIS A 120 -3.19 -14.75 0.25
N THR A 121 -2.16 -14.63 -0.59
CA THR A 121 -2.24 -14.01 -1.90
C THR A 121 -2.59 -15.05 -2.96
N ILE A 122 -3.81 -14.98 -3.50
CA ILE A 122 -4.28 -15.92 -4.55
C ILE A 122 -3.81 -15.49 -5.94
N LEU A 123 -3.75 -14.17 -6.20
CA LEU A 123 -3.46 -13.59 -7.52
C LEU A 123 -1.95 -13.54 -7.80
N MET A 124 -1.24 -14.65 -7.56
CA MET A 124 0.20 -14.78 -7.78
C MET A 124 0.57 -15.02 -9.24
N PHE A 125 -0.24 -15.78 -9.98
CA PHE A 125 0.03 -16.16 -11.37
C PHE A 125 1.48 -16.66 -11.56
N ASP A 126 2.22 -16.13 -12.53
CA ASP A 126 3.58 -16.57 -12.85
C ASP A 126 4.59 -16.27 -11.74
N ALA A 127 4.32 -15.31 -10.84
CA ALA A 127 5.19 -15.02 -9.70
C ALA A 127 5.28 -16.21 -8.71
N PHE A 128 4.39 -17.20 -8.84
CA PHE A 128 4.56 -18.50 -8.18
C PHE A 128 5.91 -19.15 -8.53
N HIS A 129 6.35 -19.04 -9.78
CA HIS A 129 7.62 -19.61 -10.21
C HIS A 129 8.81 -18.93 -9.52
N ASP A 130 8.76 -17.61 -9.35
CA ASP A 130 9.80 -16.86 -8.63
C ASP A 130 9.94 -17.33 -7.17
N VAL A 131 8.81 -17.57 -6.49
CA VAL A 131 8.82 -18.14 -5.13
C VAL A 131 9.33 -19.59 -5.13
N ALA A 132 8.90 -20.40 -6.09
CA ALA A 132 9.32 -21.79 -6.20
C ALA A 132 10.81 -21.93 -6.54
N GLU A 133 11.39 -20.98 -7.27
CA GLU A 133 12.83 -20.90 -7.52
C GLU A 133 13.60 -20.56 -6.25
N LYS A 134 13.13 -19.56 -5.48
CA LYS A 134 13.72 -19.21 -4.19
C LYS A 134 13.75 -20.36 -3.19
N LEU A 135 12.69 -21.18 -3.15
CA LEU A 135 12.63 -22.36 -2.28
C LEU A 135 13.71 -23.41 -2.62
N LYS A 136 14.15 -23.47 -3.89
CA LYS A 136 15.13 -24.47 -4.37
C LYS A 136 16.58 -24.01 -4.25
N ALA A 137 16.81 -22.70 -4.09
CA ALA A 137 18.14 -22.09 -3.98
C ALA A 137 18.72 -22.28 -2.58
#